data_AF-D3S100-F1
#
_entry.id   AF-D3S100-F1
#
_cell.length_a   1.000
_cell.length_b   1.000
_cell.length_c   1.000
_cell.angle_alpha   90.00
_cell.angle_beta   90.00
_cell.angle_gamma   90.00
#
_symmetry.space_group_name_H-M   'P 1'
#
loop_
_entity.id
_entity.type
_entity.pdbx_description
1 polymer ?
#
loop_
_entity_poly.entity_id
_entity_poly.type
_entity_poly.pdbx_seq_one_letter_code
_entity_poly.pdbx_strand_id
1 'polypeptide(L)' 'MISPDMTVAEVLRRKPAAKRVLFKYGICDCCGGNVKIKDAAEFRGLKVEDLIREIEEV' A
#
# COMPACT_ATOMS: atom_id res chain seq x y z
N MET A 1 -6.96 8.04 7.74
CA MET A 1 -6.93 6.58 7.93
C MET A 1 -6.89 5.89 6.58
N ILE A 2 -5.93 5.00 6.37
CA ILE A 2 -5.81 4.17 5.17
C ILE A 2 -6.65 2.91 5.34
N SER A 3 -7.47 2.57 4.34
CA SER A 3 -8.31 1.36 4.34
C SER A 3 -7.69 0.25 3.50
N PRO A 4 -7.83 -1.04 3.88
CA PRO A 4 -7.38 -2.18 3.09
C PRO A 4 -8.01 -2.26 1.69
N ASP A 5 -9.20 -1.67 1.51
CA ASP A 5 -9.91 -1.64 0.23
C ASP A 5 -9.50 -0.48 -0.68
N MET A 6 -8.70 0.46 -0.19
CA MET A 6 -8.10 1.48 -1.04
C MET A 6 -7.10 0.85 -2.00
N THR A 7 -7.04 1.40 -3.20
CA THR A 7 -6.02 1.08 -4.18
C THR A 7 -4.68 1.71 -3.83
N VAL A 8 -3.58 1.13 -4.31
CA VAL A 8 -2.23 1.70 -4.19
C VAL A 8 -2.19 3.15 -4.68
N ALA A 9 -2.86 3.46 -5.79
CA ALA A 9 -2.94 4.81 -6.34
C ALA A 9 -3.66 5.79 -5.40
N GLU A 10 -4.78 5.37 -4.78
CA GLU A 10 -5.49 6.22 -3.81
C GLU A 10 -4.66 6.47 -2.56
N VAL A 11 -3.94 5.46 -2.06
CA VAL A 11 -3.03 5.62 -0.93
C VAL A 11 -1.93 6.62 -1.28
N LEU A 12 -1.29 6.48 -2.44
CA LEU A 12 -0.23 7.40 -2.87
C LEU A 12 -0.71 8.82 -3.12
N ARG A 13 -1.95 9.00 -3.62
CA ARG A 13 -2.57 10.33 -3.74
C ARG A 13 -2.78 11.01 -2.40
N ARG A 14 -3.19 10.26 -1.37
CA ARG A 14 -3.41 10.81 -0.02
C ARG A 14 -2.11 10.97 0.77
N LYS A 15 -1.17 10.05 0.59
CA LYS A 15 0.07 9.97 1.34
C LYS A 15 1.25 9.60 0.42
N PRO A 16 1.82 10.58 -0.31
CA PRO A 16 2.94 10.31 -1.21
C PRO A 16 4.16 9.67 -0.54
N ALA A 17 4.40 9.97 0.75
CA ALA A 17 5.47 9.37 1.55
C ALA A 17 5.35 7.83 1.68
N ALA A 18 4.13 7.28 1.58
CA ALA A 18 3.88 5.85 1.61
C ALA A 18 4.59 5.09 0.48
N LYS A 19 5.01 5.77 -0.59
CA LYS A 19 5.75 5.18 -1.70
C LYS A 19 6.99 4.41 -1.23
N ARG A 20 7.72 4.95 -0.24
CA ARG A 20 8.92 4.28 0.29
C ARG A 20 8.58 2.95 0.98
N VAL A 21 7.51 2.92 1.77
CA VAL A 21 7.04 1.71 2.47
C VAL A 21 6.55 0.68 1.47
N LEU A 22 5.70 1.08 0.52
CA LEU A 22 5.18 0.20 -0.51
C LEU A 22 6.32 -0.42 -1.34
N PHE A 23 7.32 0.38 -1.73
CA PHE A 23 8.49 -0.10 -2.49
C PHE A 23 9.38 -1.06 -1.67
N LYS A 24 9.54 -0.84 -0.35
CA LYS A 24 10.24 -1.79 0.55
C LYS A 24 9.64 -3.20 0.46
N TYR A 25 8.32 -3.28 0.26
CA TYR A 25 7.57 -4.52 0.13
C TYR A 25 7.36 -4.99 -1.33
N GLY A 26 7.98 -4.32 -2.30
CA GLY A 26 7.83 -4.62 -3.73
C GLY A 26 6.45 -4.26 -4.29
N ILE A 27 5.68 -3.42 -3.61
CA ILE A 27 4.37 -2.94 -4.07
C ILE A 27 4.61 -1.62 -4.83
N CYS A 28 4.36 -1.64 -6.15
CA CYS A 28 4.49 -0.46 -7.02
C CYS A 28 3.16 -0.06 -7.67
N ASP A 29 3.11 1.20 -8.08
CA ASP A 29 2.07 1.82 -8.92
C ASP A 29 2.35 1.67 -10.42
N CYS A 30 3.31 0.83 -10.79
CA CYS A 30 3.80 0.53 -12.14
C CYS A 30 2.70 0.13 -13.16
N CYS A 31 1.56 -0.42 -12.70
CA CYS A 31 0.39 -0.75 -13.54
C CYS A 31 -0.79 0.21 -13.33
N GLY A 32 -0.53 1.45 -12.92
CA GLY A 32 -1.56 2.45 -12.60
C GLY A 32 -2.14 2.33 -11.18
N GLY A 33 -1.56 1.44 -10.35
CA GLY A 33 -1.88 1.35 -8.93
C GLY A 33 -3.32 0.93 -8.58
N ASN A 34 -4.02 0.22 -9.47
CA ASN A 34 -5.41 -0.22 -9.28
C ASN A 34 -5.60 -1.43 -8.34
N VAL A 35 -4.50 -1.99 -7.82
CA VAL A 35 -4.55 -3.12 -6.87
C VAL A 35 -4.89 -2.60 -5.48
N LYS A 36 -5.80 -3.28 -4.77
CA LYS A 36 -6.11 -2.93 -3.37
C LYS A 36 -4.94 -3.24 -2.45
N ILE A 37 -4.81 -2.49 -1.36
CA ILE A 37 -3.74 -2.72 -0.37
C ILE A 37 -3.79 -4.14 0.20
N LYS A 38 -4.99 -4.67 0.48
CA LYS A 38 -5.14 -6.05 0.97
C LYS A 38 -4.66 -7.10 -0.03
N ASP A 39 -5.01 -6.94 -1.31
CA ASP A 39 -4.64 -7.88 -2.35
C ASP A 39 -3.12 -7.82 -2.61
N ALA A 40 -2.55 -6.60 -2.59
CA ALA A 40 -1.11 -6.40 -2.71
C ALA A 40 -0.32 -6.97 -1.51
N ALA A 41 -0.85 -6.83 -0.29
CA ALA A 41 -0.27 -7.41 0.91
C ALA A 41 -0.30 -8.94 0.84
N GLU A 42 -1.46 -9.52 0.52
CA GLU A 42 -1.65 -10.97 0.41
C GLU A 42 -0.72 -11.58 -0.66
N PHE A 43 -0.64 -10.96 -1.84
CA PHE A 43 0.26 -11.40 -2.91
C PHE A 43 1.74 -11.39 -2.50
N ARG A 44 2.11 -10.52 -1.55
CA ARG A 44 3.47 -10.42 -0.99
C ARG A 44 3.66 -11.25 0.27
N GLY A 45 2.65 -12.00 0.72
CA GLY A 45 2.70 -12.78 1.96
C GLY A 45 2.76 -11.92 3.23
N LEU A 46 2.23 -10.70 3.16
CA LEU A 46 2.21 -9.74 4.26
C LEU A 46 0.84 -9.72 4.95
N LYS A 47 0.83 -9.47 6.26
CA LYS A 47 -0.39 -9.10 6.97
C LYS A 47 -0.77 -7.67 6.58
N VAL A 48 -2.01 -7.48 6.15
CA VAL A 48 -2.49 -6.18 5.67
C VAL A 48 -2.47 -5.14 6.79
N GLU A 49 -2.72 -5.54 8.03
CA GLU A 49 -2.72 -4.65 9.20
C GLU A 49 -1.32 -4.07 9.47
N ASP A 50 -0.27 -4.90 9.34
CA ASP A 50 1.12 -4.46 9.54
C ASP A 50 1.55 -3.48 8.43
N LEU A 51 1.16 -3.75 7.18
CA LEU A 51 1.41 -2.85 6.05
C LEU A 51 0.70 -1.51 6.23
N ILE A 52 -0.56 -1.51 6.63
CA ILE A 52 -1.33 -0.28 6.90
C ILE A 52 -0.68 0.52 8.03
N ARG A 53 -0.27 -0.13 9.13
CA ARG A 53 0.41 0.54 10.24
C ARG A 53 1.67 1.25 9.77
N GLU A 54 2.57 0.57 9.03
CA GLU A 54 3.78 1.20 8.51
C GLU A 54 3.48 2.35 7.53
N ILE A 55 2.44 2.22 6.70
CA ILE A 55 2.00 3.30 5.81
C ILE A 55 1.50 4.50 6.64
N GLU A 56 0.83 4.28 7.77
CA GLU A 56 0.32 5.37 8.61
C GLU A 56 1.41 6.06 9.45
N GLU A 57 2.51 5.38 9.74
CA GLU A 57 3.62 5.91 10.55
C GLU A 57 4.66 6.73 9.77
N VAL A 58 4.60 6.77 8.43
CA VAL A 58 5.51 7.63 7.61
C VAL A 58 5.09 9.09 7.45
#